data_AF-A0A535ZZE1-F1
#
_entry.id   AF-A0A535ZZE1-F1
#
_cell.length_a   1.000
_cell.length_b   1.000
_cell.length_c   1.000
_cell.angle_alpha   90.00
_cell.angle_beta   90.00
_cell.angle_gamma   90.00
#
_symmetry.space_group_name_H-M   'P 1'
#
loop_
_entity.id
_entity.type
_entity.pdbx_description
1 polymer ?
#
loop_
_entity_poly.entity_id
_entity_poly.type
_entity_poly.pdbx_seq_one_letter_code
_entity_poly.pdbx_strand_id
1 'polypeptide(L)'
;HAGDLIEDLVPFVIYRETQNAALDERIKAMANAYGARWAVKSAPTGERPGTLMAVAALNGIASMLAESGGRGQLIEEDVARHVAGVTNILRTIGALSGRPDRVEPPTVVKSFEWLRSPVEGIFHSHVRVDQIVKPRELLGDMTDLVGEPLAAMTAPLGGVILFIVTSPAIKKDGLLLAIGAL
;
A
#
# COMPACT_ATOMS: atom_id res chain seq x y z
N HIS A 1 1.11 -9.06 -4.88
CA HIS A 1 2.35 -8.30 -4.63
C HIS A 1 2.60 -8.30 -3.13
N ALA A 2 3.82 -7.97 -2.76
CA ALA A 2 4.28 -7.82 -1.38
C ALA A 2 5.35 -6.73 -1.36
N GLY A 3 5.68 -6.23 -0.17
CA GLY A 3 6.87 -5.43 0.02
C GLY A 3 8.09 -6.24 -0.42
N ASP A 4 9.02 -5.59 -1.11
CA ASP A 4 10.24 -6.26 -1.55
C ASP A 4 11.14 -6.62 -0.34
N LEU A 5 12.40 -6.97 -0.58
CA LEU A 5 13.39 -7.30 0.45
C LEU A 5 13.50 -6.26 1.57
N ILE A 6 13.22 -5.00 1.27
CA ILE A 6 13.45 -3.86 2.17
C ILE A 6 12.18 -3.15 2.61
N GLU A 7 10.99 -3.70 2.41
CA GLU A 7 9.73 -3.02 2.76
C GLU A 7 8.87 -3.89 3.66
N ASP A 8 8.38 -3.32 4.75
CA ASP A 8 7.30 -3.89 5.57
C ASP A 8 6.01 -3.12 5.27
N LEU A 9 4.88 -3.83 5.15
CA LEU A 9 3.59 -3.21 4.83
C LEU A 9 2.44 -3.83 5.61
N VAL A 10 1.44 -3.01 5.92
CA VAL A 10 0.12 -3.53 6.29
C VAL A 10 -0.54 -4.07 5.01
N PRO A 11 -1.39 -5.12 5.06
CA PRO A 11 -2.09 -5.56 3.87
C PRO A 11 -3.05 -4.48 3.34
N PHE A 12 -2.91 -4.12 2.07
CA PHE A 12 -3.79 -3.16 1.39
C PHE A 12 -3.98 -3.50 -0.08
N VAL A 13 -4.99 -2.90 -0.69
CA VAL A 13 -5.26 -3.02 -2.13
C VAL A 13 -5.15 -1.67 -2.80
N ILE A 14 -4.74 -1.64 -4.06
CA ILE A 14 -4.73 -0.44 -4.90
C ILE A 14 -5.67 -0.69 -6.07
N TYR A 15 -6.47 0.29 -6.42
CA TYR A 15 -7.24 0.27 -7.65
C TYR A 15 -7.34 1.67 -8.27
N ARG A 16 -7.77 1.72 -9.53
CA ARG A 16 -7.91 2.96 -10.30
C ARG A 16 -9.37 3.14 -10.73
N GLU A 17 -9.89 4.35 -10.59
CA GLU A 17 -11.15 4.72 -11.24
C GLU A 17 -10.95 4.88 -12.75
N THR A 18 -11.90 4.40 -13.53
CA THR A 18 -11.82 4.31 -14.98
C THR A 18 -12.80 5.24 -15.70
N GLN A 19 -13.66 5.93 -14.95
CA GLN A 19 -14.80 6.72 -15.47
C GLN A 19 -15.88 5.88 -16.18
N ASN A 20 -15.73 4.55 -16.15
CA ASN A 20 -16.75 3.61 -16.58
C ASN A 20 -17.39 2.99 -15.33
N ALA A 21 -18.61 3.42 -15.00
CA ALA A 21 -19.29 3.01 -13.77
C ALA A 21 -19.41 1.49 -13.61
N ALA A 22 -19.70 0.76 -14.69
CA ALA A 22 -19.82 -0.70 -14.63
C ALA A 22 -18.46 -1.38 -14.34
N LEU A 23 -17.39 -0.86 -14.93
CA LEU A 23 -16.04 -1.34 -14.68
C LEU A 23 -15.55 -1.00 -13.26
N ASP A 24 -15.83 0.23 -12.81
CA ASP A 24 -15.47 0.70 -11.47
C ASP A 24 -16.18 -0.10 -10.37
N GLU A 25 -17.47 -0.41 -10.55
CA GLU A 25 -18.20 -1.28 -9.61
C GLU A 25 -17.62 -2.69 -9.58
N ARG A 26 -17.21 -3.24 -10.74
CA ARG A 26 -16.54 -4.54 -10.80
C ARG A 26 -15.19 -4.52 -10.08
N ILE A 27 -14.38 -3.49 -10.29
CA ILE A 27 -13.08 -3.32 -9.62
C ILE A 27 -13.25 -3.18 -8.10
N LYS A 28 -14.22 -2.38 -7.65
CA LYS A 28 -14.55 -2.25 -6.21
C LYS A 28 -15.01 -3.57 -5.61
N ALA A 29 -15.83 -4.33 -6.33
CA ALA A 29 -16.26 -5.66 -5.86
C ALA A 29 -15.06 -6.60 -5.68
N MET A 30 -14.08 -6.57 -6.59
CA MET A 30 -12.83 -7.33 -6.44
C MET A 30 -12.02 -6.86 -5.22
N ALA A 31 -11.82 -5.54 -5.06
CA ALA A 31 -11.09 -4.96 -3.94
C ALA A 31 -11.74 -5.32 -2.59
N ASN A 32 -13.07 -5.26 -2.50
CA ASN A 32 -13.83 -5.61 -1.31
C ASN A 32 -13.77 -7.11 -0.97
N ALA A 33 -13.60 -7.97 -1.98
CA ALA A 33 -13.54 -9.42 -1.79
C ALA A 33 -12.18 -9.93 -1.30
N TYR A 34 -11.11 -9.14 -1.47
CA TYR A 34 -9.73 -9.57 -1.17
C TYR A 34 -9.47 -9.79 0.33
N GLY A 35 -10.11 -9.02 1.21
CA GLY A 35 -9.93 -9.12 2.67
C GLY A 35 -8.73 -8.34 3.22
N ALA A 36 -8.39 -7.20 2.61
CA ALA A 36 -7.44 -6.24 3.19
C ALA A 36 -8.16 -5.18 4.03
N ARG A 37 -7.44 -4.60 4.99
CA ARG A 37 -7.98 -3.54 5.86
C ARG A 37 -8.07 -2.18 5.15
N TRP A 38 -7.11 -1.90 4.28
CA TRP A 38 -6.96 -0.58 3.65
C TRP A 38 -7.03 -0.68 2.13
N ALA A 39 -7.50 0.39 1.50
CA ALA A 39 -7.48 0.53 0.06
C ALA A 39 -6.99 1.91 -0.36
N VAL A 40 -6.13 1.95 -1.38
CA VAL A 40 -5.69 3.16 -2.06
C VAL A 40 -6.45 3.27 -3.37
N LYS A 41 -7.25 4.33 -3.50
CA LYS A 41 -7.94 4.65 -4.74
C LYS A 41 -7.17 5.71 -5.51
N SER A 42 -6.69 5.35 -6.69
CA SER A 42 -6.01 6.28 -7.59
C SER A 42 -6.98 6.89 -8.61
N ALA A 43 -6.81 8.18 -8.89
CA ALA A 43 -7.60 8.89 -9.88
C ALA A 43 -7.25 8.44 -11.32
N PRO A 44 -8.14 8.66 -12.31
CA PRO A 44 -7.88 8.34 -13.72
C PRO A 44 -6.66 9.06 -14.32
N THR A 45 -6.22 10.18 -13.73
CA THR A 45 -5.01 10.93 -14.08
C THR A 45 -3.87 10.75 -13.06
N GLY A 46 -4.08 9.87 -12.07
CA GLY A 46 -3.14 9.65 -10.97
C GLY A 46 -1.81 9.08 -11.44
N GLU A 47 -0.80 9.29 -10.59
CA GLU A 47 0.60 8.94 -10.82
C GLU A 47 0.76 7.47 -11.25
N ARG A 48 1.76 7.23 -12.11
CA ARG A 48 2.17 5.92 -12.65
C ARG A 48 1.14 5.22 -13.56
N PRO A 49 0.76 5.87 -14.68
CA PRO A 49 -0.10 5.24 -15.70
C PRO A 49 0.51 3.97 -16.31
N GLY A 50 1.83 3.76 -16.21
CA GLY A 50 2.53 2.61 -16.77
C GLY A 50 2.53 1.33 -15.93
N THR A 51 1.89 1.31 -14.76
CA THR A 51 1.76 0.05 -13.99
C THR A 51 0.85 -0.93 -14.73
N LEU A 52 1.10 -2.24 -14.61
CA LEU A 52 0.28 -3.26 -15.26
C LEU A 52 -1.21 -3.12 -14.92
N MET A 53 -1.52 -2.88 -13.64
CA MET A 53 -2.88 -2.60 -13.18
C MET A 53 -3.47 -1.36 -13.86
N ALA A 54 -2.76 -0.22 -13.88
CA ALA A 54 -3.28 0.99 -14.49
C ALA A 54 -3.51 0.82 -16.00
N VAL A 55 -2.58 0.17 -16.72
CA VAL A 55 -2.71 -0.08 -18.15
C VAL A 55 -3.89 -1.02 -18.44
N ALA A 56 -4.07 -2.08 -17.65
CA ALA A 56 -5.22 -2.98 -17.79
C ALA A 56 -6.56 -2.22 -17.61
N ALA A 57 -6.66 -1.41 -16.56
CA ALA A 57 -7.84 -0.57 -16.30
C ALA A 57 -8.13 0.40 -17.46
N LEU A 58 -7.10 1.05 -18.00
CA LEU A 58 -7.22 1.96 -19.16
C LEU A 58 -7.69 1.24 -20.44
N ASN A 59 -7.45 -0.07 -20.55
CA ASN A 59 -7.91 -0.90 -21.66
C ASN A 59 -9.25 -1.60 -21.38
N GLY A 60 -10.00 -1.13 -20.38
CA GLY A 60 -11.34 -1.64 -20.07
C GLY A 60 -11.33 -2.98 -19.31
N ILE A 61 -10.18 -3.41 -18.77
CA ILE A 61 -10.04 -4.66 -18.03
C ILE A 61 -10.08 -4.38 -16.53
N ALA A 62 -11.00 -5.04 -15.83
CA ALA A 62 -11.12 -4.92 -14.37
C ALA A 62 -9.83 -5.41 -13.72
N SER A 63 -9.16 -4.53 -12.99
CA SER A 63 -7.86 -4.81 -12.40
C SER A 63 -7.68 -4.07 -11.08
N MET A 64 -6.93 -4.71 -10.20
CA MET A 64 -6.50 -4.19 -8.90
C MET A 64 -5.13 -4.76 -8.59
N LEU A 65 -4.42 -4.14 -7.66
CA LEU A 65 -3.20 -4.65 -7.08
C LEU A 65 -3.47 -4.99 -5.62
N ALA A 66 -2.97 -6.14 -5.17
CA ALA A 66 -3.03 -6.56 -3.78
C ALA A 66 -1.62 -6.64 -3.21
N GLU A 67 -1.40 -5.97 -2.08
CA GLU A 67 -0.16 -6.01 -1.30
C GLU A 67 -0.41 -6.79 -0.01
N SER A 68 0.41 -7.81 0.23
CA SER A 68 0.43 -8.57 1.49
C SER A 68 1.75 -9.32 1.61
N GLY A 69 2.44 -9.16 2.74
CA GLY A 69 3.80 -9.64 2.95
C GLY A 69 4.86 -8.57 2.71
N GLY A 70 6.09 -8.89 3.07
CA GLY A 70 7.20 -7.94 3.00
C GLY A 70 8.54 -8.55 3.42
N ARG A 71 9.58 -7.73 3.44
CA ARG A 71 10.90 -8.01 4.03
C ARG A 71 11.62 -9.22 3.43
N GLY A 72 11.24 -9.62 2.22
CA GLY A 72 11.76 -10.84 1.58
C GLY A 72 11.39 -12.14 2.31
N GLN A 73 10.39 -12.12 3.19
CA GLN A 73 10.01 -13.26 4.01
C GLN A 73 8.78 -13.98 3.46
N LEU A 74 8.77 -15.30 3.62
CA LEU A 74 7.57 -16.11 3.44
C LEU A 74 6.83 -16.19 4.77
N ILE A 75 5.78 -15.38 4.91
CA ILE A 75 4.94 -15.33 6.11
C ILE A 75 3.62 -16.04 5.80
N GLU A 76 3.32 -17.10 6.55
CA GLU A 76 2.16 -17.97 6.29
C GLU A 76 0.82 -17.20 6.26
N GLU A 77 0.67 -16.21 7.15
CA GLU A 77 -0.54 -15.39 7.19
C GLU A 77 -0.76 -14.59 5.90
N ASP A 78 0.31 -14.05 5.31
CA ASP A 78 0.25 -13.31 4.05
C ASP A 78 -0.06 -14.22 2.86
N VAL A 79 0.50 -15.43 2.86
CA VAL A 79 0.19 -16.46 1.85
C VAL A 79 -1.27 -16.86 1.95
N ALA A 80 -1.76 -17.17 3.15
CA ALA A 80 -3.16 -17.52 3.39
C ALA A 80 -4.11 -16.40 2.93
N ARG A 81 -3.75 -15.14 3.19
CA ARG A 81 -4.52 -13.97 2.73
C ARG A 81 -4.57 -13.87 1.22
N HIS A 82 -3.43 -14.04 0.52
CA HIS A 82 -3.42 -14.05 -0.95
C HIS A 82 -4.29 -15.17 -1.52
N VAL A 83 -4.19 -16.40 -0.98
CA VAL A 83 -4.97 -17.55 -1.44
C VAL A 83 -6.47 -17.32 -1.24
N ALA A 84 -6.87 -16.91 -0.03
CA ALA A 84 -8.27 -16.63 0.29
C ALA A 84 -8.82 -15.46 -0.54
N GLY A 85 -8.06 -14.35 -0.63
CA GLY A 85 -8.46 -13.15 -1.35
C GLY A 85 -8.62 -13.37 -2.84
N VAL A 86 -7.68 -14.07 -3.50
CA VAL A 86 -7.82 -14.43 -4.92
C VAL A 86 -9.00 -15.37 -5.13
N THR A 87 -9.19 -16.37 -4.27
CA THR A 87 -10.35 -17.28 -4.35
C THR A 87 -11.67 -16.51 -4.25
N ASN A 88 -11.77 -15.59 -3.30
CA ASN A 88 -12.94 -14.73 -3.12
C ASN A 88 -13.19 -13.82 -4.32
N ILE A 89 -12.14 -13.20 -4.87
CA ILE A 89 -12.24 -12.39 -6.09
C ILE A 89 -12.81 -13.24 -7.24
N LEU A 90 -12.24 -14.43 -7.47
CA LEU A 90 -12.65 -15.30 -8.56
C LEU A 90 -14.11 -15.77 -8.41
N ARG A 91 -14.57 -16.07 -7.20
CA ARG A 91 -16.01 -16.35 -6.94
C ARG A 91 -16.88 -15.12 -7.16
N THR A 92 -16.44 -13.94 -6.70
CA THR A 92 -17.16 -12.66 -6.85
C THR A 92 -17.40 -12.30 -8.30
N ILE A 93 -16.41 -12.53 -9.17
CA ILE A 93 -16.53 -12.24 -10.61
C ILE A 93 -17.13 -13.40 -11.42
N GLY A 94 -17.54 -14.50 -10.77
CA GLY A 94 -18.16 -15.67 -11.40
C GLY A 94 -17.19 -16.59 -12.15
N ALA A 95 -15.88 -16.42 -11.98
CA ALA A 95 -14.87 -17.30 -12.58
C ALA A 95 -14.75 -18.65 -11.86
N LEU A 96 -15.05 -18.67 -10.56
CA LEU A 96 -15.19 -19.90 -9.77
C LEU A 96 -16.62 -20.05 -9.26
N SER A 97 -17.10 -21.28 -9.18
CA SER A 97 -18.38 -21.61 -8.55
C SER A 97 -18.36 -21.40 -7.03
N GLY A 98 -19.53 -21.17 -6.45
CA GLY A 98 -19.70 -20.99 -5.01
C GLY A 98 -19.82 -19.53 -4.62
N ARG A 99 -20.10 -19.28 -3.34
CA ARG A 99 -20.21 -17.93 -2.79
C ARG A 99 -18.84 -17.48 -2.25
N PRO A 100 -18.45 -16.21 -2.44
CA PRO A 100 -17.28 -15.67 -1.76
C PRO A 100 -17.49 -15.71 -0.24
N ASP A 101 -16.41 -15.95 0.49
CA ASP A 101 -16.43 -15.88 1.95
C ASP A 101 -16.64 -14.43 2.40
N ARG A 102 -17.32 -14.24 3.53
CA ARG A 102 -17.58 -12.90 4.05
C ARG A 102 -16.29 -12.30 4.61
N VAL A 103 -15.89 -11.16 4.05
CA VAL A 103 -14.80 -10.32 4.54
C VAL A 103 -15.28 -8.88 4.68
N GLU A 104 -14.67 -8.13 5.59
CA GLU A 104 -14.98 -6.71 5.74
C GLU A 104 -14.38 -5.91 4.56
N PRO A 105 -15.15 -4.99 3.93
CA PRO A 105 -14.60 -4.12 2.90
C PRO A 105 -13.46 -3.24 3.44
N PRO A 106 -12.41 -2.98 2.64
CA PRO A 106 -11.31 -2.12 3.05
C PRO A 106 -11.79 -0.68 3.26
N THR A 107 -11.18 0.02 4.22
CA THR A 107 -11.34 1.46 4.35
C THR A 107 -10.48 2.16 3.29
N VAL A 108 -11.11 2.97 2.44
CA VAL A 108 -10.41 3.73 1.40
C VAL A 108 -9.74 4.96 2.01
N VAL A 109 -8.42 5.08 1.87
CA VAL A 109 -7.68 6.26 2.31
C VAL A 109 -7.88 7.43 1.33
N LYS A 110 -7.84 8.66 1.85
CA LYS A 110 -8.07 9.89 1.07
C LYS A 110 -6.94 10.20 0.09
N SER A 111 -5.70 9.90 0.48
CA SER A 111 -4.51 10.02 -0.35
C SER A 111 -3.43 9.03 0.08
N PHE A 112 -2.39 8.88 -0.73
CA PHE A 112 -1.27 7.97 -0.49
C PHE A 112 0.05 8.73 -0.61
N GLU A 113 0.49 9.32 0.50
CA GLU A 113 1.64 10.21 0.53
C GLU A 113 2.94 9.46 0.78
N TRP A 114 3.89 9.61 -0.12
CA TRP A 114 5.20 8.95 -0.05
C TRP A 114 6.23 9.91 0.54
N LEU A 115 6.81 9.55 1.69
CA LEU A 115 7.91 10.31 2.27
C LEU A 115 9.24 9.83 1.70
N ARG A 116 10.06 10.79 1.32
CA ARG A 116 11.42 10.57 0.81
C ARG A 116 12.43 11.33 1.68
N SER A 117 13.63 10.78 1.79
CA SER A 117 14.69 11.41 2.57
C SER A 117 15.25 12.63 1.85
N PRO A 118 15.40 13.79 2.52
CA PRO A 118 16.06 14.96 1.92
C PRO A 118 17.59 14.81 1.83
N VAL A 119 18.15 13.81 2.52
CA VAL A 119 19.59 13.56 2.68
C VAL A 119 19.92 12.09 2.48
N GLU A 120 21.19 11.78 2.20
CA GLU A 120 21.69 10.40 2.29
C GLU A 120 22.12 10.11 3.73
N GLY A 121 21.83 8.92 4.23
CA GLY A 121 22.20 8.51 5.59
C GLY A 121 21.53 7.23 6.05
N ILE A 122 21.46 7.07 7.36
CA ILE A 122 20.79 5.98 8.06
C ILE A 122 19.44 6.46 8.58
N PHE A 123 18.36 5.82 8.16
CA PHE A 123 17.01 6.09 8.65
C PHE A 123 16.67 5.24 9.88
N HIS A 124 16.30 5.91 10.97
CA HIS A 124 15.77 5.29 12.17
C HIS A 124 14.28 5.59 12.26
N SER A 125 13.43 4.59 12.05
CA SER A 125 11.99 4.78 12.18
C SER A 125 11.53 4.74 13.63
N HIS A 126 10.62 5.65 13.98
CA HIS A 126 9.91 5.68 15.27
C HIS A 126 8.46 5.18 15.18
N VAL A 127 8.04 4.76 13.99
CA VAL A 127 6.69 4.27 13.70
C VAL A 127 6.73 2.90 13.04
N ARG A 128 5.60 2.19 13.09
CA ARG A 128 5.41 0.88 12.45
C ARG A 128 4.22 0.91 11.50
N VAL A 129 4.15 -0.08 10.62
CA VAL A 129 2.98 -0.29 9.76
C VAL A 129 1.69 -0.39 10.58
N ASP A 130 0.59 0.06 10.00
CA ASP A 130 -0.75 0.14 10.62
C ASP A 130 -0.87 1.11 11.82
N GLN A 131 0.19 1.83 12.18
CA GLN A 131 0.13 2.90 13.19
C GLN A 131 -0.59 4.13 12.63
N ILE A 132 -1.47 4.73 13.45
CA ILE A 132 -2.10 6.03 13.18
C ILE A 132 -1.18 7.14 13.67
N VAL A 133 -0.91 8.12 12.82
CA VAL A 133 -0.07 9.30 13.11
C VAL A 133 -0.84 10.59 12.89
N LYS A 134 -0.45 11.66 13.58
CA LYS A 134 -1.02 13.01 13.44
C LYS A 134 -0.12 13.91 12.58
N PRO A 135 -0.66 14.98 11.96
CA PRO A 135 0.18 15.97 11.29
C PRO A 135 1.28 16.49 12.23
N ARG A 136 2.49 16.64 11.70
CA ARG A 136 3.70 17.12 12.38
C ARG A 136 4.25 16.18 13.46
N GLU A 137 3.69 14.98 13.62
CA GLU A 137 4.25 13.93 14.49
C GLU A 137 5.62 13.48 13.95
N LEU A 138 6.57 13.21 14.85
CA LEU A 138 7.89 12.70 14.50
C LEU A 138 7.77 11.23 14.08
N LEU A 139 8.19 10.93 12.85
CA LEU A 139 8.11 9.60 12.25
C LEU A 139 9.43 8.83 12.34
N GLY A 140 10.53 9.56 12.46
CA GLY A 140 11.88 9.01 12.54
C GLY A 140 12.93 10.07 12.24
N ASP A 141 14.19 9.68 12.25
CA ASP A 141 15.32 10.57 12.08
C ASP A 141 16.36 9.98 11.12
N MET A 142 17.10 10.86 10.46
CA MET A 142 18.23 10.54 9.60
C MET A 142 19.53 10.85 10.35
N THR A 143 20.47 9.90 10.39
CA THR A 143 21.81 10.10 10.94
C THR A 143 22.89 9.78 9.90
N ASP A 144 24.10 10.28 10.11
CA ASP A 144 25.26 9.80 9.36
C ASP A 144 25.74 8.42 9.86
N LEU A 145 26.89 7.96 9.34
CA LEU A 145 27.48 6.66 9.70
C LEU A 145 28.01 6.57 11.14
N VAL A 146 28.28 7.70 11.80
CA VAL A 146 28.78 7.74 13.19
C VAL A 146 27.68 8.16 14.18
N GLY A 147 26.48 8.46 13.69
CA GLY A 147 25.30 8.75 14.50
C GLY A 147 25.00 10.25 14.65
N GLU A 148 25.71 11.14 13.95
CA GLU A 148 25.40 12.57 13.99
C GLU A 148 24.06 12.85 13.29
N PRO A 149 23.16 13.67 13.89
CA PRO A 149 21.87 13.98 13.30
C PRO A 149 21.99 14.74 11.97
N LEU A 150 21.23 14.30 10.96
CA LEU A 150 21.16 14.94 9.64
C LEU A 150 19.81 15.58 9.36
N ALA A 151 18.71 14.93 9.73
CA ALA A 151 17.35 15.43 9.51
C ALA A 151 16.34 14.73 10.43
N ALA A 152 15.26 15.42 10.80
CA ALA A 152 14.08 14.83 11.43
C ALA A 152 12.95 14.68 10.40
N MET A 153 12.28 13.54 10.41
CA MET A 153 11.20 13.22 9.48
C MET A 153 9.86 13.36 10.19
N THR A 154 9.06 14.36 9.79
CA THR A 154 7.73 14.60 10.39
C THR A 154 6.60 14.31 9.41
N ALA A 155 5.45 13.89 9.93
CA ALA A 155 4.27 13.61 9.12
C ALA A 155 3.72 14.87 8.46
N PRO A 156 3.62 14.94 7.12
CA PRO A 156 3.01 16.08 6.43
C PRO A 156 1.49 16.13 6.66
N LEU A 157 0.87 14.99 6.96
CA LEU A 157 -0.55 14.84 7.26
C LEU A 157 -0.79 13.69 8.25
N GLY A 158 -2.02 13.60 8.77
CA GLY A 158 -2.44 12.50 9.63
C GLY A 158 -3.03 11.35 8.85
N GLY A 159 -2.79 10.12 9.30
CA GLY A 159 -3.25 8.93 8.61
C GLY A 159 -2.65 7.65 9.16
N VAL A 160 -2.74 6.57 8.39
CA VAL A 160 -2.16 5.26 8.73
C VAL A 160 -0.84 5.05 7.97
N ILE A 161 0.18 4.50 8.64
CA ILE A 161 1.41 4.07 7.97
C ILE A 161 1.10 2.79 7.16
N LEU A 162 1.12 2.90 5.83
CA LEU A 162 0.80 1.76 4.94
C LEU A 162 2.01 0.88 4.66
N PHE A 163 3.19 1.47 4.48
CA PHE A 163 4.44 0.72 4.42
C PHE A 163 5.60 1.54 4.97
N ILE A 164 6.68 0.86 5.29
CA ILE A 164 7.95 1.44 5.72
C ILE A 164 9.14 0.66 5.18
N VAL A 165 10.24 1.35 4.87
CA VAL A 165 11.50 0.69 4.55
C VAL A 165 12.15 0.11 5.81
N THR A 166 12.72 -1.07 5.67
CA THR A 166 13.36 -1.83 6.75
C THR A 166 14.88 -1.88 6.63
N SER A 167 15.43 -1.52 5.45
CA SER A 167 16.85 -1.26 5.30
C SER A 167 17.18 0.14 5.79
N PRO A 168 18.17 0.30 6.70
CA PRO A 168 18.51 1.62 7.26
C PRO A 168 19.20 2.55 6.26
N ALA A 169 19.96 2.01 5.30
CA ALA A 169 20.73 2.83 4.36
C ALA A 169 19.82 3.45 3.29
N ILE A 170 19.74 4.77 3.28
CA ILE A 170 18.84 5.52 2.39
C ILE A 170 19.63 6.59 1.64
N LYS A 171 19.47 6.61 0.32
CA LYS A 171 20.00 7.69 -0.53
C LYS A 171 19.15 8.94 -0.39
N LYS A 172 19.72 10.09 -0.76
CA LYS A 172 18.92 11.29 -1.01
C LYS A 172 17.79 10.97 -2.00
N ASP A 173 16.59 11.47 -1.71
CA ASP A 173 15.32 11.20 -2.40
C ASP A 173 14.86 9.73 -2.35
N GLY A 174 15.55 8.89 -1.57
CA GLY A 174 15.18 7.51 -1.28
C GLY A 174 13.87 7.43 -0.50
N LEU A 175 13.10 6.38 -0.77
CA LEU A 175 11.80 6.14 -0.13
C LEU A 175 11.99 5.78 1.34
N LEU A 176 11.12 6.29 2.22
CA LEU A 176 11.16 6.00 3.66
C LEU A 176 9.92 5.23 4.11
N LEU A 177 8.75 5.79 3.85
CA LEU A 177 7.46 5.23 4.24
C LEU A 177 6.35 5.88 3.41
N ALA A 178 5.12 5.37 3.54
CA ALA A 178 3.96 6.09 3.06
C ALA A 178 2.80 6.14 4.06
N ILE A 179 2.08 7.26 4.01
CA ILE A 179 0.91 7.54 4.84
C ILE A 179 -0.34 7.48 3.97
N GLY A 180 -1.28 6.63 4.36
CA GLY A 180 -2.66 6.67 3.87
C GLY A 180 -3.47 7.68 4.66
N ALA A 181 -3.84 8.83 4.06
CA ALA A 181 -4.56 9.89 4.76
C ALA A 181 -5.98 9.46 5.16
N LEU A 182 -6.39 9.81 6.40
CA LEU A 182 -7.71 9.46 6.95
C LEU A 182 -8.65 10.66 7.09
#